data_AF-A0A223LLF3-F1
#
_entry.id   AF-A0A223LLF3-F1
#
_cell.length_a   1.000
_cell.length_b   1.000
_cell.length_c   1.000
_cell.angle_alpha   90.00
_cell.angle_beta   90.00
_cell.angle_gamma   90.00
#
_symmetry.space_group_name_H-M   'P 1'
#
loop_
_entity.id
_entity.type
_entity.pdbx_description
1 polymer ?
#
loop_
_entity_poly.entity_id
_entity_poly.type
_entity_poly.pdbx_seq_one_letter_code
_entity_poly.pdbx_strand_id
1 'polypeptide(L)'
;MKPNTPFKNPGAVRDTSPPRQQPDIKPDLLAESEAVNIQEQVQQLHDEQQQLINDPSHLQDSQTDAGNIEQEYKDAVEAAVADKETQAENLENRLESLINKQEAVLQQMMSRQPGFLALPGQKAKWQSQVQQQQSLLSRLQNRLETVKEIHDGMGLHGPRIHELATAKVRHDKPELAEGWDEMRAAQRAHENLMRKQAKEQKEKLQREQAPSLSKGNGLSLTRTIT
;
A
#
# COMPACT_ATOMS: atom_id res chain seq x y z
N MET A 1 28.34 -14.22 -25.47
CA MET A 1 29.74 -14.50 -25.87
C MET A 1 30.64 -13.76 -24.90
N LYS A 2 31.47 -14.49 -24.14
CA LYS A 2 32.44 -13.91 -23.19
C LYS A 2 33.76 -13.69 -23.94
N PRO A 3 34.37 -12.50 -23.93
CA PRO A 3 35.72 -12.36 -24.45
C PRO A 3 36.73 -12.95 -23.46
N ASN A 4 37.49 -13.89 -23.99
CA ASN A 4 38.58 -14.63 -23.39
C ASN A 4 39.92 -14.04 -23.88
N THR A 5 40.95 -14.12 -23.03
CA THR A 5 42.41 -14.00 -23.28
C THR A 5 43.02 -12.59 -23.48
N PRO A 6 44.36 -12.42 -23.30
CA PRO A 6 45.36 -13.28 -22.65
C PRO A 6 46.25 -12.56 -21.61
N PHE A 7 46.78 -13.33 -20.65
CA PHE A 7 47.93 -12.95 -19.83
C PHE A 7 49.19 -12.97 -20.69
N LYS A 8 49.97 -11.88 -20.71
CA LYS A 8 51.29 -11.81 -21.35
C LYS A 8 52.33 -11.41 -20.32
N ASN A 9 53.21 -12.36 -20.03
CA ASN A 9 54.36 -12.21 -19.16
C ASN A 9 55.56 -11.80 -20.04
N PRO A 10 56.31 -10.75 -19.70
CA PRO A 10 57.69 -10.63 -20.11
C PRO A 10 58.60 -10.71 -18.88
N GLY A 11 59.43 -11.74 -18.87
CA GLY A 11 60.47 -11.92 -17.87
C GLY A 11 61.55 -10.84 -17.97
N ALA A 12 62.05 -10.52 -16.77
CA ALA A 12 63.46 -10.34 -16.41
C ALA A 12 64.40 -9.62 -17.39
N VAL A 13 64.74 -8.37 -17.01
CA VAL A 13 66.12 -7.88 -17.07
C VAL A 13 66.49 -7.32 -15.70
N ARG A 14 67.49 -7.93 -15.09
CA ARG A 14 68.15 -7.52 -13.84
C ARG A 14 69.47 -6.86 -14.25
N ASP A 15 69.72 -5.65 -13.78
CA ASP A 15 71.04 -5.11 -13.45
C ASP A 15 70.85 -3.88 -12.55
N THR A 16 70.93 -4.06 -11.23
CA THR A 16 72.11 -3.85 -10.35
C THR A 16 72.53 -2.38 -10.20
N SER A 17 72.06 -1.75 -9.11
CA SER A 17 72.70 -0.62 -8.42
C SER A 17 72.28 -0.60 -6.92
N PRO A 18 73.16 -0.21 -5.97
CA PRO A 18 73.10 -0.64 -4.56
C PRO A 18 72.51 0.43 -3.60
N PRO A 19 72.41 0.14 -2.28
CA PRO A 19 71.16 0.15 -1.54
C PRO A 19 70.65 1.56 -1.15
N ARG A 20 69.36 1.84 -1.39
CA ARG A 20 68.69 2.96 -0.73
C ARG A 20 68.02 2.43 0.54
N GLN A 21 68.39 3.06 1.65
CA GLN A 21 67.98 2.79 3.01
C GLN A 21 66.47 2.53 3.11
N GLN A 22 66.11 1.49 3.89
CA GLN A 22 64.77 1.31 4.41
C GLN A 22 64.35 2.58 5.16
N PRO A 23 63.21 3.21 4.84
CA PRO A 23 62.41 3.79 5.89
C PRO A 23 61.68 2.63 6.57
N ASP A 24 61.99 2.40 7.84
CA ASP A 24 61.06 1.73 8.76
C ASP A 24 59.68 2.39 8.61
N ILE A 25 58.75 1.71 7.95
CA ILE A 25 57.34 2.08 8.00
C ILE A 25 56.83 1.52 9.32
N LYS A 26 56.92 2.36 10.34
CA LYS A 26 56.17 2.25 11.59
C LYS A 26 54.67 2.22 11.26
N PRO A 27 53.84 1.48 12.02
CA PRO A 27 52.40 1.48 11.84
C PRO A 27 51.89 2.91 12.09
N ASP A 28 51.29 3.52 11.08
CA ASP A 28 50.79 4.89 11.17
C ASP A 28 49.42 4.86 11.88
N LEU A 29 49.41 5.45 13.07
CA LEU A 29 48.37 5.44 14.11
C LEU A 29 47.17 6.34 13.76
N LEU A 30 46.79 6.45 12.47
CA LEU A 30 45.76 7.40 12.02
C LEU A 30 44.40 6.74 11.71
N ALA A 31 44.34 5.43 11.51
CA ALA A 31 43.10 4.70 11.21
C ALA A 31 42.22 4.42 12.45
N GLU A 32 42.81 4.36 13.65
CA GLU A 32 42.06 4.14 14.88
C GLU A 32 41.31 5.41 15.34
N SER A 33 41.85 6.59 15.06
CA SER A 33 41.23 7.88 15.39
C SER A 33 39.95 8.17 14.60
N GLU A 34 39.86 7.76 13.32
CA GLU A 34 38.64 7.91 12.53
C GLU A 34 37.57 6.88 12.92
N ALA A 35 37.98 5.64 13.24
CA ALA A 35 37.07 4.60 13.71
C ALA A 35 36.46 4.96 15.08
N VAL A 36 37.25 5.49 16.01
CA VAL A 36 36.78 5.96 17.33
C VAL A 36 35.84 7.15 17.18
N ASN A 37 36.13 8.10 16.28
CA ASN A 37 35.26 9.25 16.01
C ASN A 37 33.90 8.83 15.41
N ILE A 38 33.88 7.86 14.48
CA ILE A 38 32.63 7.31 13.94
C ILE A 38 31.86 6.56 15.03
N GLN A 39 32.54 5.82 15.91
CA GLN A 39 31.91 5.07 16.99
C GLN A 39 31.31 6.00 18.05
N GLU A 40 32.01 7.08 18.37
CA GLU A 40 31.54 8.15 19.26
C GLU A 40 30.36 8.91 18.65
N GLN A 41 30.37 9.15 17.34
CA GLN A 41 29.26 9.78 16.60
C GLN A 41 28.03 8.85 16.50
N VAL A 42 28.23 7.54 16.31
CA VAL A 42 27.14 6.55 16.37
C VAL A 42 26.59 6.43 17.80
N GLN A 43 27.43 6.50 18.82
CA GLN A 43 27.00 6.49 20.22
C GLN A 43 26.22 7.76 20.57
N GLN A 44 26.67 8.93 20.13
CA GLN A 44 25.93 10.19 20.29
C GLN A 44 24.58 10.16 19.58
N LEU A 45 24.50 9.64 18.36
CA LEU A 45 23.22 9.47 17.66
C LEU A 45 22.29 8.48 18.40
N HIS A 46 22.85 7.46 19.03
CA HIS A 46 22.08 6.49 19.81
C HIS A 46 21.55 7.11 21.12
N ASP A 47 22.39 7.89 21.80
CA ASP A 47 22.06 8.58 23.04
C ASP A 47 21.07 9.73 22.79
N GLU A 48 21.20 10.46 21.67
CA GLU A 48 20.24 11.49 21.23
C GLU A 48 18.88 10.86 20.89
N GLN A 49 18.88 9.72 20.20
CA GLN A 49 17.65 8.96 19.94
C GLN A 49 17.00 8.47 21.24
N GLN A 50 17.80 8.05 22.24
CA GLN A 50 17.31 7.64 23.56
C GLN A 50 16.82 8.81 24.41
N GLN A 51 17.39 10.01 24.26
CA GLN A 51 16.88 11.22 24.90
C GLN A 51 15.54 11.65 24.31
N LEU A 52 15.38 11.62 22.98
CA LEU A 52 14.11 11.89 22.31
C LEU A 52 13.00 10.88 22.66
N ILE A 53 13.37 9.63 22.94
CA ILE A 53 12.46 8.58 23.44
C ILE A 53 12.07 8.82 24.91
N ASN A 54 12.96 9.42 25.72
CA ASN A 54 12.74 9.63 27.15
C ASN A 54 12.12 10.98 27.51
N ASP A 55 11.96 11.91 26.56
CA ASP A 55 11.34 13.21 26.81
C ASP A 55 9.81 13.09 26.74
N PRO A 56 9.10 13.03 27.89
CA PRO A 56 7.68 12.70 27.91
C PRO A 56 6.81 13.77 27.24
N SER A 57 7.27 15.03 27.20
CA SER A 57 6.53 16.13 26.60
C SER A 57 6.38 15.99 25.08
N HIS A 58 7.45 15.60 24.37
CA HIS A 58 7.41 15.43 22.92
C HIS A 58 6.54 14.24 22.51
N LEU A 59 6.57 13.14 23.29
CA LEU A 59 5.68 12.00 23.08
C LEU A 59 4.22 12.38 23.34
N GLN A 60 3.96 13.15 24.39
CA GLN A 60 2.60 13.52 24.78
C GLN A 60 1.94 14.48 23.78
N ASP A 61 2.68 15.49 23.30
CA ASP A 61 2.21 16.43 22.27
C ASP A 61 2.00 15.73 20.91
N SER A 62 2.94 14.87 20.49
CA SER A 62 2.80 14.08 19.26
C SER A 62 1.63 13.11 19.32
N GLN A 63 1.32 12.58 20.50
CA GLN A 63 0.25 11.60 20.71
C GLN A 63 -1.13 12.26 20.82
N THR A 64 -1.21 13.50 21.33
CA THR A 64 -2.45 14.30 21.27
C THR A 64 -2.75 14.79 19.86
N ASP A 65 -1.74 15.24 19.12
CA ASP A 65 -1.91 15.69 17.73
C ASP A 65 -2.27 14.52 16.81
N ALA A 66 -1.64 13.35 16.98
CA ALA A 66 -2.00 12.15 16.25
C ALA A 66 -3.44 11.69 16.54
N GLY A 67 -3.88 11.75 17.80
CA GLY A 67 -5.26 11.42 18.17
C GLY A 67 -6.29 12.38 17.57
N ASN A 68 -5.94 13.66 17.43
CA ASN A 68 -6.78 14.67 16.79
C ASN A 68 -6.91 14.41 15.27
N ILE A 69 -5.79 14.14 14.59
CA ILE A 69 -5.77 13.82 13.15
C ILE A 69 -6.57 12.55 12.85
N GLU A 70 -6.45 11.51 13.69
CA GLU A 70 -7.20 10.27 13.52
C GLU A 70 -8.70 10.50 13.63
N GLN A 71 -9.15 11.26 14.63
CA GLN A 71 -10.56 11.56 14.83
C GLN A 71 -11.10 12.43 13.70
N GLU A 72 -10.39 13.49 13.33
CA GLU A 72 -10.80 14.40 12.25
C GLU A 72 -10.90 13.67 10.90
N TYR A 73 -9.96 12.76 10.61
CA TYR A 73 -10.03 11.93 9.40
C TYR A 73 -11.21 10.98 9.43
N LYS A 74 -11.47 10.30 10.55
CA LYS A 74 -12.63 9.41 10.71
C LYS A 74 -13.94 10.17 10.55
N ASP A 75 -14.08 11.31 11.22
CA ASP A 75 -15.27 12.16 11.14
C ASP A 75 -15.49 12.67 9.71
N ALA A 76 -14.42 13.05 9.01
CA ALA A 76 -14.49 13.47 7.62
C ALA A 76 -14.93 12.34 6.69
N VAL A 77 -14.46 11.11 6.92
CA VAL A 77 -14.88 9.92 6.17
C VAL A 77 -16.32 9.57 6.46
N GLU A 78 -16.75 9.57 7.72
CA GLU A 78 -18.14 9.28 8.11
C GLU A 78 -19.12 10.29 7.52
N ALA A 79 -18.81 11.60 7.59
CA ALA A 79 -19.61 12.64 6.95
C ALA A 79 -19.68 12.43 5.42
N ALA A 80 -18.56 12.10 4.79
CA ALA A 80 -18.53 11.81 3.35
C ALA A 80 -19.30 10.54 2.96
N VAL A 81 -19.36 9.53 3.84
CA VAL A 81 -20.17 8.32 3.66
C VAL A 81 -21.65 8.69 3.70
N ALA A 82 -22.10 9.40 4.74
CA ALA A 82 -23.50 9.82 4.87
C ALA A 82 -23.96 10.68 3.67
N ASP A 83 -23.11 11.59 3.20
CA ASP A 83 -23.37 12.39 2.00
C ASP A 83 -23.51 11.52 0.74
N LYS A 84 -22.68 10.46 0.63
CA LYS A 84 -22.67 9.55 -0.51
C LYS A 84 -23.87 8.61 -0.50
N GLU A 85 -24.26 8.09 0.66
CA GLU A 85 -25.49 7.32 0.84
C GLU A 85 -26.71 8.15 0.46
N THR A 86 -26.83 9.36 1.01
CA THR A 86 -27.90 10.31 0.66
C THR A 86 -27.92 10.60 -0.84
N GLN A 87 -26.75 10.76 -1.47
CA GLN A 87 -26.64 10.95 -2.91
C GLN A 87 -27.13 9.72 -3.70
N ALA A 88 -26.80 8.51 -3.26
CA ALA A 88 -27.24 7.27 -3.88
C ALA A 88 -28.77 7.12 -3.78
N GLU A 89 -29.34 7.26 -2.59
CA GLU A 89 -30.80 7.20 -2.37
C GLU A 89 -31.56 8.20 -3.24
N ASN A 90 -31.08 9.44 -3.32
CA ASN A 90 -31.69 10.46 -4.17
C ASN A 90 -31.63 10.09 -5.67
N LEU A 91 -30.53 9.48 -6.11
CA LEU A 91 -30.39 9.00 -7.48
C LEU A 91 -31.31 7.82 -7.77
N GLU A 92 -31.44 6.87 -6.83
CA GLU A 92 -32.36 5.74 -6.93
C GLU A 92 -33.80 6.22 -7.05
N ASN A 93 -34.27 7.05 -6.11
CA ASN A 93 -35.62 7.62 -6.12
C ASN A 93 -35.92 8.37 -7.43
N ARG A 94 -34.93 9.14 -7.92
CA ARG A 94 -35.07 9.87 -9.19
C ARG A 94 -35.14 8.92 -10.39
N LEU A 95 -34.31 7.88 -10.43
CA LEU A 95 -34.29 6.90 -11.51
C LEU A 95 -35.56 6.06 -11.51
N GLU A 96 -36.05 5.64 -10.35
CA GLU A 96 -37.33 4.93 -10.20
C GLU A 96 -38.51 5.80 -10.67
N SER A 97 -38.53 7.09 -10.30
CA SER A 97 -39.53 8.04 -10.82
C SER A 97 -39.48 8.16 -12.35
N LEU A 98 -38.28 8.20 -12.95
CA LEU A 98 -38.11 8.27 -14.40
C LEU A 98 -38.53 6.98 -15.09
N ILE A 99 -38.22 5.82 -14.51
CA ILE A 99 -38.65 4.50 -14.98
C ILE A 99 -40.18 4.42 -14.98
N ASN A 100 -40.83 4.75 -13.86
CA ASN A 100 -42.29 4.74 -13.75
C ASN A 100 -42.95 5.66 -14.78
N LYS A 101 -42.40 6.86 -15.00
CA LYS A 101 -42.87 7.78 -16.05
C LYS A 101 -42.71 7.18 -17.44
N GLN A 102 -41.57 6.55 -17.71
CA GLN A 102 -41.29 5.95 -19.02
C GLN A 102 -42.16 4.72 -19.30
N GLU A 103 -42.44 3.92 -18.28
CA GLU A 103 -43.36 2.78 -18.36
C GLU A 103 -44.79 3.25 -18.63
N ALA A 104 -45.27 4.29 -17.94
CA ALA A 104 -46.58 4.88 -18.20
C ALA A 104 -46.69 5.41 -19.64
N VAL A 105 -45.64 6.09 -20.12
CA VAL A 105 -45.55 6.56 -21.51
C VAL A 105 -45.58 5.38 -22.50
N LEU A 106 -44.86 4.30 -22.23
CA LEU A 106 -44.88 3.08 -23.04
C LEU A 106 -46.27 2.42 -23.05
N GLN A 107 -46.92 2.28 -21.89
CA GLN A 107 -48.27 1.74 -21.78
C GLN A 107 -49.28 2.60 -22.55
N GLN A 108 -49.16 3.93 -22.50
CA GLN A 108 -49.99 4.84 -23.28
C GLN A 108 -49.74 4.71 -24.79
N MET A 109 -48.50 4.45 -25.22
CA MET A 109 -48.19 4.19 -26.63
C MET A 109 -48.72 2.84 -27.10
N MET A 110 -48.69 1.82 -26.24
CA MET A 110 -49.25 0.50 -26.52
C MET A 110 -50.78 0.55 -26.61
N SER A 111 -51.46 1.34 -25.77
CA SER A 111 -52.92 1.52 -25.87
C SER A 111 -53.34 2.30 -27.12
N ARG A 112 -52.45 3.13 -27.67
CA ARG A 112 -52.64 3.88 -28.93
C ARG A 112 -52.01 3.18 -30.14
N GLN A 113 -51.80 1.86 -30.05
CA GLN A 113 -51.19 1.10 -31.12
C GLN A 113 -51.99 1.23 -32.43
N PRO A 114 -51.33 1.54 -33.56
CA PRO A 114 -51.99 1.57 -34.86
C PRO A 114 -52.56 0.18 -35.19
N GLY A 115 -53.86 0.13 -35.49
CA GLY A 115 -54.56 -1.10 -35.85
C GLY A 115 -54.10 -1.67 -37.20
N PHE A 116 -54.63 -2.84 -37.57
CA PHE A 116 -54.25 -3.56 -38.80
C PHE A 116 -54.44 -2.73 -40.08
N LEU A 117 -55.43 -1.82 -40.11
CA LEU A 117 -55.73 -0.95 -41.25
C LEU A 117 -54.85 0.30 -41.34
N ALA A 118 -53.92 0.51 -40.39
CA ALA A 118 -53.05 1.68 -40.41
C ALA A 118 -52.04 1.62 -41.57
N LEU A 119 -51.69 2.80 -42.10
CA LEU A 119 -50.71 2.95 -43.17
C LEU A 119 -49.35 2.36 -42.72
N PRO A 120 -48.61 1.63 -43.58
CA PRO A 120 -47.34 1.01 -43.22
C PRO A 120 -46.31 1.99 -42.61
N GLY A 121 -46.26 3.22 -43.12
CA GLY A 121 -45.37 4.26 -42.58
C GLY A 121 -45.76 4.73 -41.17
N GLN A 122 -47.05 4.73 -40.83
CA GLN A 122 -47.51 5.07 -39.48
C GLN A 122 -47.16 3.96 -38.48
N LYS A 123 -47.33 2.70 -38.89
CA LYS A 123 -46.90 1.53 -38.10
C LYS A 123 -45.39 1.52 -37.88
N ALA A 124 -44.59 1.78 -38.91
CA ALA A 124 -43.13 1.85 -38.80
C ALA A 124 -42.66 2.97 -37.87
N LYS A 125 -43.27 4.17 -37.95
CA LYS A 125 -42.97 5.29 -37.04
C LYS A 125 -43.31 4.94 -35.59
N TRP A 126 -44.50 4.37 -35.35
CA TRP A 126 -44.91 3.93 -34.02
C TRP A 126 -43.95 2.86 -33.47
N GLN A 127 -43.60 1.85 -34.27
CA GLN A 127 -42.66 0.81 -33.86
C GLN A 127 -41.28 1.39 -33.52
N SER A 128 -40.79 2.34 -34.33
CA SER A 128 -39.53 3.05 -34.05
C SER A 128 -39.59 3.82 -32.73
N GLN A 129 -40.69 4.52 -32.46
CA GLN A 129 -40.90 5.24 -31.20
C GLN A 129 -40.95 4.27 -30.01
N VAL A 130 -41.70 3.17 -30.12
CA VAL A 130 -41.74 2.13 -29.08
C VAL A 130 -40.34 1.57 -28.81
N GLN A 131 -39.58 1.25 -29.85
CA GLN A 131 -38.21 0.73 -29.72
C GLN A 131 -37.28 1.73 -29.03
N GLN A 132 -37.35 3.01 -29.41
CA GLN A 132 -36.57 4.07 -28.77
C GLN A 132 -36.87 4.15 -27.27
N GLN A 133 -38.15 4.06 -26.91
CA GLN A 133 -38.61 4.19 -25.54
C GLN A 133 -38.27 2.95 -24.70
N GLN A 134 -38.34 1.76 -25.29
CA GLN A 134 -37.81 0.53 -24.67
C GLN A 134 -36.30 0.60 -24.44
N SER A 135 -35.54 1.14 -25.41
CA SER A 135 -34.09 1.32 -25.25
C SER A 135 -33.74 2.33 -24.15
N LEU A 136 -34.56 3.37 -23.99
CA LEU A 136 -34.41 4.35 -22.92
C LEU A 136 -34.72 3.70 -21.57
N LEU A 137 -35.83 2.96 -21.48
CA LEU A 137 -36.22 2.23 -20.28
C LEU A 137 -35.12 1.26 -19.82
N SER A 138 -34.59 0.43 -20.72
CA SER A 138 -33.48 -0.48 -20.41
C SER A 138 -32.24 0.28 -19.92
N ARG A 139 -31.89 1.43 -20.52
CA ARG A 139 -30.78 2.26 -20.04
C ARG A 139 -31.04 2.81 -18.63
N LEU A 140 -32.26 3.23 -18.33
CA LEU A 140 -32.61 3.71 -16.98
C LEU A 140 -32.55 2.59 -15.95
N GLN A 141 -33.05 1.40 -16.30
CA GLN A 141 -33.00 0.20 -15.45
C GLN A 141 -31.54 -0.22 -15.17
N ASN A 142 -30.70 -0.31 -16.20
CA ASN A 142 -29.28 -0.62 -16.02
C ASN A 142 -28.58 0.42 -15.14
N ARG A 143 -28.92 1.71 -15.31
CA ARG A 143 -28.36 2.78 -14.45
C ARG A 143 -28.84 2.64 -13.00
N LEU A 144 -30.10 2.29 -12.78
CA LEU A 144 -30.63 2.04 -11.43
C LEU A 144 -29.90 0.86 -10.78
N GLU A 145 -29.73 -0.23 -11.53
CA GLU A 145 -28.97 -1.40 -11.07
C GLU A 145 -27.53 -1.03 -10.72
N THR A 146 -26.85 -0.25 -11.56
CA THR A 146 -25.48 0.24 -11.26
C THR A 146 -25.45 1.11 -10.00
N VAL A 147 -26.45 1.98 -9.79
CA VAL A 147 -26.51 2.81 -8.57
C VAL A 147 -26.74 1.93 -7.34
N LYS A 148 -27.65 0.95 -7.41
CA LYS A 148 -27.89 -0.02 -6.33
C LYS A 148 -26.65 -0.87 -6.04
N GLU A 149 -25.92 -1.30 -7.06
CA GLU A 149 -24.64 -2.00 -6.91
C GLU A 149 -23.58 -1.10 -6.25
N ILE A 150 -23.60 0.21 -6.48
CA ILE A 150 -22.68 1.14 -5.82
C ILE A 150 -23.12 1.39 -4.36
N HIS A 151 -24.42 1.46 -4.11
CA HIS A 151 -25.00 1.73 -2.81
C HIS A 151 -24.85 0.55 -1.85
N ASP A 152 -25.31 -0.64 -2.26
CA ASP A 152 -25.36 -1.85 -1.42
C ASP A 152 -24.22 -2.84 -1.72
N GLY A 153 -23.45 -2.62 -2.77
CA GLY A 153 -22.42 -3.57 -3.20
C GLY A 153 -21.12 -3.47 -2.41
N MET A 154 -20.32 -4.53 -2.53
CA MET A 154 -19.02 -4.67 -1.87
C MET A 154 -17.88 -4.41 -2.87
N GLY A 155 -16.92 -3.60 -2.44
CA GLY A 155 -15.63 -3.39 -3.09
C GLY A 155 -14.53 -4.30 -2.52
N LEU A 156 -13.27 -3.92 -2.77
CA LEU A 156 -12.08 -4.67 -2.36
C LEU A 156 -11.79 -4.55 -0.86
N HIS A 157 -12.11 -3.40 -0.26
CA HIS A 157 -11.75 -3.04 1.11
C HIS A 157 -12.96 -2.85 2.03
N GLY A 158 -14.18 -3.00 1.50
CA GLY A 158 -15.42 -2.83 2.26
C GLY A 158 -16.60 -2.51 1.34
N PRO A 159 -17.68 -1.93 1.86
CA PRO A 159 -18.78 -1.45 1.03
C PRO A 159 -18.28 -0.41 0.02
N ARG A 160 -18.78 -0.48 -1.21
CA ARG A 160 -18.28 0.35 -2.32
C ARG A 160 -18.50 1.84 -2.09
N ILE A 161 -19.60 2.21 -1.41
CA ILE A 161 -19.89 3.58 -1.03
C ILE A 161 -18.81 4.17 -0.10
N HIS A 162 -18.27 3.36 0.82
CA HIS A 162 -17.19 3.77 1.73
C HIS A 162 -15.87 3.99 0.99
N GLU A 163 -15.55 3.18 -0.03
CA GLU A 163 -14.36 3.39 -0.85
C GLU A 163 -14.45 4.72 -1.62
N LEU A 164 -15.62 5.01 -2.19
CA LEU A 164 -15.87 6.28 -2.89
C LEU A 164 -15.83 7.48 -1.93
N ALA A 165 -16.37 7.35 -0.72
CA ALA A 165 -16.30 8.38 0.30
C ALA A 165 -14.86 8.62 0.75
N THR A 166 -14.09 7.56 1.01
CA THR A 166 -12.68 7.65 1.37
C THR A 166 -11.86 8.30 0.25
N ALA A 167 -12.08 7.90 -1.00
CA ALA A 167 -11.43 8.51 -2.16
C ALA A 167 -11.78 10.00 -2.29
N LYS A 168 -13.03 10.38 -1.99
CA LYS A 168 -13.46 11.78 -1.96
C LYS A 168 -12.74 12.57 -0.86
N VAL A 169 -12.68 12.06 0.37
CA VAL A 169 -11.95 12.73 1.46
C VAL A 169 -10.48 12.93 1.12
N ARG A 170 -9.83 11.91 0.55
CA ARG A 170 -8.44 11.99 0.10
C ARG A 170 -8.23 13.03 -1.00
N HIS A 171 -9.21 13.23 -1.86
CA HIS A 171 -9.15 14.24 -2.91
C HIS A 171 -9.39 15.66 -2.35
N ASP A 172 -10.39 15.82 -1.47
CA ASP A 172 -10.81 17.12 -0.94
C ASP A 172 -9.87 17.63 0.17
N LYS A 173 -9.29 16.72 0.97
CA LYS A 173 -8.41 17.01 2.10
C LYS A 173 -7.17 16.10 2.06
N PRO A 174 -6.20 16.35 1.15
CA PRO A 174 -5.02 15.51 1.01
C PRO A 174 -4.13 15.51 2.26
N GLU A 175 -3.93 16.68 2.90
CA GLU A 175 -3.08 16.84 4.09
C GLU A 175 -3.55 15.96 5.27
N LEU A 176 -4.88 15.91 5.49
CA LEU A 176 -5.48 15.08 6.54
C LEU A 176 -5.31 13.59 6.24
N ALA A 177 -5.39 13.20 4.96
CA ALA A 177 -5.17 11.83 4.55
C ALA A 177 -3.69 11.41 4.66
N GLU A 178 -2.77 12.32 4.34
CA GLU A 178 -1.33 12.09 4.47
C GLU A 178 -0.95 11.91 5.94
N GLY A 179 -1.39 12.82 6.83
CA GLY A 179 -1.16 12.69 8.28
C GLY A 179 -1.72 11.37 8.85
N TRP A 180 -2.88 10.92 8.37
CA TRP A 180 -3.44 9.62 8.76
C TRP A 180 -2.62 8.43 8.23
N ASP A 181 -2.13 8.49 6.99
CA ASP A 181 -1.31 7.44 6.40
C ASP A 181 0.09 7.37 7.05
N GLU A 182 0.67 8.51 7.42
CA GLU A 182 1.91 8.62 8.21
C GLU A 182 1.75 7.99 9.59
N MET A 183 0.67 8.33 10.30
CA MET A 183 0.36 7.75 11.61
C MET A 183 0.24 6.21 11.52
N ARG A 184 -0.49 5.69 10.52
CA ARG A 184 -0.57 4.23 10.30
C ARG A 184 0.75 3.61 9.89
N ALA A 185 1.59 4.32 9.15
CA ALA A 185 2.92 3.83 8.79
C ALA A 185 3.82 3.73 10.02
N ALA A 186 3.81 4.75 10.88
CA ALA A 186 4.53 4.77 12.16
C ALA A 186 4.04 3.65 13.09
N GLN A 187 2.73 3.44 13.20
CA GLN A 187 2.15 2.35 13.99
C GLN A 187 2.59 0.98 13.47
N ARG A 188 2.56 0.76 12.15
CA ARG A 188 3.05 -0.48 11.53
C ARG A 188 4.54 -0.67 11.74
N ALA A 189 5.33 0.39 11.65
CA ALA A 189 6.78 0.32 11.90
C ALA A 189 7.06 -0.07 13.36
N HIS A 190 6.34 0.52 14.31
CA HIS A 190 6.42 0.21 15.73
C HIS A 190 6.03 -1.25 16.02
N GLU A 191 4.89 -1.72 15.51
CA GLU A 191 4.45 -3.11 15.69
C GLU A 191 5.48 -4.10 15.12
N ASN A 192 6.04 -3.81 13.94
CA ASN A 192 7.08 -4.63 13.33
C ASN A 192 8.37 -4.64 14.17
N LEU A 193 8.76 -3.51 14.75
CA LEU A 193 9.91 -3.43 15.66
C LEU A 193 9.69 -4.27 16.91
N MET A 194 8.53 -4.12 17.56
CA MET A 194 8.16 -4.91 18.75
C MET A 194 8.15 -6.41 18.43
N ARG A 195 7.63 -6.79 17.27
CA ARG A 195 7.65 -8.19 16.80
C ARG A 195 9.06 -8.71 16.55
N LYS A 196 9.99 -7.89 16.05
CA LYS A 196 11.41 -8.26 15.87
C LYS A 196 12.10 -8.46 17.21
N GLN A 197 11.97 -7.50 18.13
CA GLN A 197 12.53 -7.60 19.47
C GLN A 197 12.02 -8.84 20.23
N ALA A 198 10.72 -9.14 20.13
CA ALA A 198 10.14 -10.34 20.74
C ALA A 198 10.69 -11.65 20.14
N LYS A 199 11.03 -11.67 18.85
CA LYS A 199 11.68 -12.83 18.21
C LYS A 199 13.12 -12.99 18.69
N GLU A 200 13.88 -11.91 18.75
CA GLU A 200 15.27 -11.91 19.23
C GLU A 200 15.37 -12.36 20.69
N GLN A 201 14.47 -11.90 21.56
CA GLN A 201 14.41 -12.35 22.95
C GLN A 201 14.13 -13.85 23.05
N LYS A 202 13.20 -14.36 22.23
CA LYS A 202 12.92 -15.81 22.16
C LYS A 202 14.12 -16.61 21.67
N GLU A 203 14.85 -16.12 20.68
CA GLU A 203 16.05 -16.78 20.17
C GLU A 203 17.18 -16.80 21.20
N LYS A 204 17.39 -15.69 21.93
CA LYS A 204 18.36 -15.63 23.04
C LYS A 204 18.03 -16.64 24.14
N LEU A 205 16.77 -16.69 24.58
CA LEU A 205 16.30 -17.66 25.56
C LEU A 205 16.47 -19.11 25.08
N GLN A 206 16.21 -19.39 23.79
CA GLN A 206 16.44 -20.72 23.21
C GLN A 206 17.93 -21.07 23.13
N ARG A 207 18.80 -20.11 22.83
CA ARG A 207 20.25 -20.32 22.78
C ARG A 207 20.86 -20.55 24.16
N GLU A 208 20.32 -19.90 25.19
CA GLU A 208 20.71 -20.11 26.59
C GLU A 208 20.16 -21.43 27.16
N GLN A 209 18.96 -21.85 26.73
CA GLN A 209 18.38 -23.14 27.12
C GLN A 209 18.89 -24.33 26.27
N ALA A 210 19.52 -24.08 25.12
CA ALA A 210 20.17 -25.14 24.35
C ALA A 210 21.42 -25.59 25.12
N PRO A 211 21.45 -26.81 25.70
CA PRO A 211 22.68 -27.33 26.28
C PRO A 211 23.71 -27.37 25.16
N SER A 212 24.95 -26.98 25.46
CA SER A 212 26.08 -27.09 24.56
C SER A 212 26.26 -28.55 24.15
N LEU A 213 25.55 -28.98 23.10
CA LEU A 213 25.81 -30.22 22.39
C LEU A 213 27.14 -30.02 21.68
N SER A 214 28.19 -30.36 22.42
CA SER A 214 29.38 -31.05 21.96
C SER A 214 29.60 -30.95 20.45
N LYS A 215 30.57 -30.11 20.07
CA LYS A 215 31.34 -30.28 18.84
C LYS A 215 32.00 -31.66 18.89
N GLY A 216 31.24 -32.69 18.56
CA GLY A 216 31.71 -34.06 18.38
C GLY A 216 32.42 -34.14 17.05
N ASN A 217 33.75 -34.27 17.12
CA ASN A 217 34.65 -34.55 16.00
C ASN A 217 34.07 -35.64 15.08
N GLY A 218 33.81 -35.28 13.82
CA GLY A 218 33.59 -36.25 12.74
C GLY A 218 34.90 -36.94 12.38
N LEU A 219 35.34 -37.89 13.22
CA LEU A 219 36.47 -38.77 12.94
C LEU A 219 35.99 -40.04 12.23
N SER A 220 36.55 -40.24 11.04
CA SER A 220 36.87 -41.52 10.39
C SER A 220 35.78 -42.58 10.21
N LEU A 221 35.40 -42.80 8.95
CA LEU A 221 35.13 -44.16 8.44
C LEU A 221 36.06 -44.44 7.25
N THR A 222 37.25 -44.95 7.54
CA THR A 222 38.07 -45.69 6.57
C THR A 222 37.37 -47.02 6.27
N ARG A 223 36.93 -47.23 5.02
CA ARG A 223 36.48 -48.54 4.56
C ARG A 223 37.67 -49.27 3.94
N THR A 224 38.25 -50.18 4.70
CA THR A 224 39.27 -51.13 4.25
C THR A 224 38.66 -52.24 3.38
N ILE A 225 39.51 -52.71 2.48
CA ILE A 225 39.40 -53.75 1.44
C ILE A 225 39.00 -55.12 2.03
N THR A 226 38.19 -55.91 1.30
CA THR A 226 38.46 -57.33 0.94
C THR A 226 37.63 -57.69 -0.29
#